data_AF-A0A7J4V0T2-F1
#
_entry.id   AF-A0A7J4V0T2-F1
#
_cell.length_a   1.000
_cell.length_b   1.000
_cell.length_c   1.000
_cell.angle_alpha   90.00
_cell.angle_beta   90.00
_cell.angle_gamma   90.00
#
_symmetry.space_group_name_H-M   'P 1'
#
loop_
_entity.id
_entity.type
_entity.pdbx_description
1 polymer ?
#
loop_
_entity_poly.entity_id
_entity_poly.type
_entity_poly.pdbx_seq_one_letter_code
_entity_poly.pdbx_strand_id
1 'polypeptide(L)'
;NGNPRGMPHCGEMGCIRDKLKIQSGTRLETCTAVHAEQNALIQAGTNAKGSTIYSTIVPCPLCARMIMNAQVARVVYIGNYSDLSGLELLEQGGIKVTRVDEKLFKAKLQRKPLGS
;
A
#
# COMPACT_ATOMS: atom_id res chain seq x y z
N ASN A 1 4.50 -5.13 -3.56
CA ASN A 1 3.88 -6.34 -2.94
C ASN A 1 4.59 -7.57 -3.48
N GLY A 2 4.59 -8.67 -2.73
CA GLY A 2 5.24 -9.92 -3.14
C GLY A 2 5.06 -11.00 -2.08
N ASN A 3 5.32 -12.25 -2.44
CA ASN A 3 5.28 -13.36 -1.49
C ASN A 3 6.34 -13.16 -0.37
N PRO A 4 6.16 -13.82 0.79
CA PRO A 4 7.11 -13.75 1.89
C PRO A 4 8.55 -14.08 1.45
N ARG A 5 9.52 -13.56 2.19
CA ARG A 5 10.94 -13.77 1.92
C ARG A 5 11.25 -15.27 1.80
N GLY A 6 11.91 -15.65 0.70
CA GLY A 6 12.30 -17.04 0.43
C GLY A 6 11.24 -17.88 -0.29
N MET A 7 10.07 -17.32 -0.60
CA MET A 7 9.07 -18.00 -1.45
C MET A 7 9.16 -17.55 -2.91
N PRO A 8 8.83 -18.43 -3.87
CA PRO A 8 8.75 -18.06 -5.29
C PRO A 8 7.76 -16.92 -5.52
N HIS A 9 7.99 -16.11 -6.54
CA HIS A 9 7.07 -15.05 -6.90
C HIS A 9 5.80 -15.62 -7.57
N CYS A 10 4.69 -14.89 -7.48
CA CYS A 10 3.43 -15.29 -8.13
C CYS A 10 3.57 -15.51 -9.64
N GLY A 11 4.51 -14.82 -10.30
CA GLY A 11 4.82 -15.03 -11.72
C GLY A 11 5.45 -16.39 -12.04
N GLU A 12 6.05 -17.05 -11.04
CA GLU A 12 6.72 -18.35 -11.20
C GLU A 12 5.79 -19.52 -10.82
N MET A 13 5.02 -19.38 -9.73
CA MET A 13 4.18 -20.45 -9.19
C MET A 13 2.69 -20.34 -9.56
N GLY A 14 2.31 -19.23 -10.19
CA GLY A 14 0.92 -18.84 -10.42
C GLY A 14 0.24 -18.29 -9.15
N CYS A 15 -0.98 -17.76 -9.30
CA CYS A 15 -1.73 -17.16 -8.20
C CYS A 15 -2.90 -18.06 -7.76
N ILE A 16 -2.98 -18.36 -6.46
CA ILE A 16 -4.11 -19.14 -5.90
C ILE A 16 -5.45 -18.44 -6.11
N ARG A 17 -5.45 -17.11 -6.11
CA ARG A 17 -6.66 -16.31 -6.33
C ARG A 17 -7.20 -16.49 -7.75
N ASP A 18 -6.33 -16.63 -8.74
CA ASP A 18 -6.73 -16.86 -10.12
C ASP A 18 -7.31 -18.27 -10.27
N LYS A 19 -6.67 -19.27 -9.66
CA LYS A 19 -7.18 -20.66 -9.63
C LYS A 19 -8.58 -20.76 -9.01
N LEU A 20 -8.82 -19.99 -7.95
CA LEU A 20 -10.10 -19.95 -7.23
C LEU A 20 -11.08 -18.90 -7.77
N LYS A 21 -10.73 -18.19 -8.85
CA LYS A 21 -11.54 -17.11 -9.48
C LYS A 21 -11.98 -16.03 -8.48
N ILE A 22 -11.09 -15.66 -7.56
CA ILE A 22 -11.36 -14.65 -6.53
C ILE A 22 -11.15 -13.25 -7.13
N GLN A 23 -12.19 -12.43 -7.07
CA GLN A 23 -12.15 -11.05 -7.57
C GLN A 23 -11.12 -10.19 -6.83
N SER A 24 -10.39 -9.34 -7.55
CA SER A 24 -9.50 -8.33 -6.97
C SER A 24 -10.23 -7.47 -5.91
N GLY A 25 -9.54 -7.13 -4.83
CA GLY A 25 -10.12 -6.40 -3.70
C GLY A 25 -10.91 -7.25 -2.71
N THR A 26 -11.23 -8.51 -3.03
CA THR A 26 -11.98 -9.41 -2.14
C THR A 26 -11.13 -10.53 -1.57
N ARG A 27 -11.56 -11.12 -0.45
CA ARG A 27 -10.92 -12.28 0.21
C ARG A 27 -9.39 -12.12 0.34
N LEU A 28 -8.98 -10.98 0.89
CA LEU A 28 -7.56 -10.58 0.98
C LEU A 28 -6.74 -11.61 1.76
N GLU A 29 -7.35 -12.30 2.72
CA GLU A 29 -6.78 -13.39 3.51
C GLU A 29 -6.36 -14.61 2.67
N THR A 30 -6.93 -14.78 1.47
CA THR A 30 -6.56 -15.87 0.55
C THR A 30 -5.28 -15.54 -0.24
N CYS A 31 -4.84 -14.28 -0.25
CA CYS A 31 -3.63 -13.87 -0.95
C CYS A 31 -2.39 -14.25 -0.12
N THR A 32 -1.42 -14.92 -0.73
CA THR A 32 -0.12 -15.18 -0.10
C THR A 32 0.81 -13.97 -0.14
N ALA A 33 0.54 -13.00 -1.01
CA ALA A 33 1.40 -11.85 -1.18
C ALA A 33 1.27 -10.89 0.02
N VAL A 34 2.41 -10.50 0.56
CA VAL A 34 2.55 -9.40 1.52
C VAL A 34 2.45 -8.10 0.75
N HIS A 35 1.56 -7.21 1.21
CA HIS A 35 1.34 -5.91 0.59
C HIS A 35 2.57 -5.00 0.72
N ALA A 36 2.66 -3.95 -0.10
CA ALA A 36 3.83 -3.05 -0.07
C ALA A 36 3.94 -2.34 1.29
N GLU A 37 2.80 -1.89 1.82
CA GLU A 37 2.65 -1.22 3.10
C GLU A 37 3.04 -2.14 4.26
N GLN A 38 2.63 -3.41 4.20
CA GLN A 38 3.02 -4.42 5.18
C GLN A 38 4.54 -4.62 5.18
N ASN A 39 5.15 -4.79 4.00
CA ASN A 39 6.60 -4.91 3.89
C ASN A 39 7.34 -3.67 4.40
N ALA A 40 6.81 -2.47 4.15
CA ALA A 40 7.38 -1.22 4.65
C ALA A 40 7.32 -1.15 6.18
N LEU A 41 6.18 -1.50 6.78
CA LEU A 41 6.02 -1.55 8.24
C LEU A 41 6.92 -2.61 8.89
N ILE A 42 7.02 -3.81 8.30
CA ILE A 42 7.90 -4.88 8.77
C ILE A 42 9.36 -4.41 8.79
N GLN A 43 9.80 -3.71 7.74
CA GLN A 43 11.17 -3.19 7.65
C GLN A 43 11.42 -2.02 8.60
N ALA A 44 10.45 -1.12 8.75
CA ALA A 44 10.58 0.03 9.64
C ALA A 44 10.57 -0.38 11.13
N GLY A 45 9.82 -1.43 11.48
CA GLY A 45 9.66 -1.87 12.86
C GLY A 45 9.13 -0.74 13.74
N THR A 46 9.77 -0.52 14.90
CA THR A 46 9.41 0.54 15.85
C THR A 46 9.62 1.96 15.29
N ASN A 47 10.43 2.11 14.24
CA ASN A 47 10.67 3.41 13.61
C ASN A 47 9.49 3.89 12.76
N ALA A 48 8.45 3.07 12.59
CA ALA A 48 7.22 3.47 11.88
C ALA A 48 6.43 4.55 12.64
N LYS A 49 6.59 4.66 13.96
CA LYS A 49 5.87 5.64 14.78
C LYS A 49 6.17 7.07 14.33
N GLY A 50 5.12 7.85 14.08
CA GLY A 50 5.22 9.25 13.63
C GLY A 50 5.66 9.41 12.17
N SER A 51 5.90 8.30 11.44
CA SER A 51 6.38 8.35 10.07
C SER A 51 5.29 8.75 9.06
N THR A 52 5.68 8.93 7.80
CA THR A 52 4.76 9.09 6.67
C THR A 52 4.95 7.93 5.70
N ILE A 53 3.86 7.26 5.33
CA ILE A 53 3.83 6.25 4.28
C ILE A 53 3.44 6.89 2.96
N TYR A 54 4.19 6.59 1.90
CA TYR A 54 3.86 6.92 0.53
C TYR A 54 3.51 5.64 -0.22
N SER A 55 2.30 5.56 -0.78
CA SER A 55 1.83 4.38 -1.51
C SER A 55 1.37 4.75 -2.92
N THR A 56 1.65 3.88 -3.88
CA THR A 56 1.12 4.04 -5.24
C THR A 56 -0.37 3.70 -5.33
N ILE A 57 -0.88 2.92 -4.38
CA ILE A 57 -2.27 2.47 -4.31
C ILE A 57 -2.93 2.93 -3.01
N VAL A 58 -4.26 2.90 -2.98
CA VAL A 58 -5.02 3.08 -1.75
C VAL A 58 -4.75 1.90 -0.81
N PRO A 59 -4.36 2.12 0.46
CA PRO A 59 -4.19 1.03 1.41
C PRO A 59 -5.50 0.27 1.64
N CYS A 60 -5.45 -1.06 1.58
CA CYS A 60 -6.62 -1.88 1.89
C CYS A 60 -6.95 -1.82 3.40
N PRO A 61 -8.15 -2.26 3.83
CA PRO A 61 -8.54 -2.25 5.25
C PRO A 61 -7.56 -2.99 6.18
N LEU A 62 -6.94 -4.06 5.70
CA LEU A 62 -5.93 -4.79 6.48
C LEU A 62 -4.67 -3.93 6.71
N CYS A 63 -4.17 -3.28 5.66
CA CYS A 63 -3.02 -2.38 5.77
C CYS A 63 -3.36 -1.16 6.62
N ALA A 64 -4.56 -0.58 6.47
CA ALA A 64 -5.03 0.53 7.28
C ALA A 64 -4.94 0.25 8.79
N ARG A 65 -5.47 -0.88 9.24
CA ARG A 65 -5.38 -1.30 10.66
C ARG A 65 -3.94 -1.44 11.14
N MET A 66 -3.06 -1.99 10.31
CA MET A 66 -1.64 -2.13 10.67
C MET A 66 -0.93 -0.77 10.76
N ILE A 67 -1.21 0.14 9.83
CA ILE A 67 -0.69 1.52 9.80
C ILE A 67 -1.12 2.28 11.07
N MET A 68 -2.39 2.17 11.44
CA MET A 68 -2.93 2.76 12.68
C MET A 68 -2.20 2.22 13.91
N ASN A 69 -2.08 0.89 14.02
CA ASN A 69 -1.43 0.26 15.16
C ASN A 69 0.07 0.58 15.25
N ALA A 70 0.72 0.81 14.11
CA ALA A 70 2.11 1.26 14.02
C ALA A 70 2.29 2.75 14.35
N GLN A 71 1.21 3.49 14.64
CA GLN A 71 1.23 4.90 14.98
C GLN A 71 1.87 5.79 13.90
N VAL A 72 1.68 5.43 12.63
CA VAL A 72 2.07 6.27 11.48
C VAL A 72 1.29 7.59 11.54
N ALA A 73 1.94 8.73 11.31
CA ALA A 73 1.26 10.02 11.39
C ALA A 73 0.46 10.35 10.12
N ARG A 74 0.93 9.88 8.96
CA ARG A 74 0.39 10.28 7.66
C ARG A 74 0.51 9.20 6.60
N VAL A 75 -0.50 9.11 5.74
CA VAL A 75 -0.48 8.33 4.50
C VAL A 75 -0.67 9.28 3.31
N VAL A 76 0.19 9.14 2.31
CA VAL A 76 0.12 9.84 1.03
C VAL A 76 -0.05 8.79 -0.06
N TYR A 77 -1.01 8.98 -0.97
CA TYR A 77 -1.28 8.03 -2.04
C TYR A 77 -1.56 8.70 -3.38
N ILE A 78 -1.32 7.99 -4.49
CA ILE A 78 -1.53 8.50 -5.86
C ILE A 78 -2.70 7.80 -6.57
N GLY A 79 -2.88 6.51 -6.32
CA GLY A 79 -3.79 5.67 -7.10
C GLY A 79 -5.28 5.99 -6.93
N ASN A 80 -6.03 5.67 -7.98
CA ASN A 80 -7.49 5.63 -7.94
C ASN A 80 -7.91 4.20 -7.57
N TYR A 81 -8.75 4.05 -6.54
CA TYR A 81 -9.33 2.76 -6.20
C TYR A 81 -10.83 2.93 -5.98
N SER A 82 -11.58 1.88 -6.31
CA SER A 82 -13.04 1.83 -6.12
C SER A 82 -13.43 1.58 -4.67
N ASP A 83 -12.54 0.97 -3.88
CA ASP A 83 -12.74 0.70 -2.47
C ASP A 83 -11.96 1.72 -1.63
N LEU A 84 -12.70 2.55 -0.89
CA LEU A 84 -12.19 3.61 -0.02
C LEU A 84 -12.23 3.23 1.47
N SER A 85 -12.71 2.03 1.82
CA SER A 85 -12.90 1.59 3.20
C SER A 85 -11.61 1.63 4.03
N GLY A 86 -10.45 1.40 3.40
CA GLY A 86 -9.15 1.56 4.05
C GLY A 86 -8.81 3.02 4.41
N LEU A 87 -9.21 3.99 3.58
CA LEU A 87 -9.02 5.42 3.88
C LEU A 87 -9.93 5.86 5.02
N GLU A 88 -11.19 5.45 5.01
CA GLU A 88 -12.15 5.73 6.08
C GLU A 88 -11.64 5.26 7.44
N LEU A 89 -11.07 4.05 7.50
CA LEU A 89 -10.44 3.52 8.71
C LEU A 89 -9.24 4.34 9.16
N LEU A 90 -8.37 4.76 8.23
CA LEU A 90 -7.22 5.60 8.55
C LEU A 90 -7.65 6.95 9.13
N GLU A 91 -8.65 7.59 8.54
CA GLU A 91 -9.19 8.87 9.00
C GLU A 91 -9.86 8.74 10.38
N GLN A 92 -10.64 7.68 10.61
CA GLN A 92 -11.21 7.34 11.93
C GLN A 92 -10.11 7.12 12.97
N GLY A 93 -8.97 6.56 12.56
CA GLY A 93 -7.79 6.38 13.40
C GLY A 93 -6.97 7.64 13.66
N GLY A 94 -7.40 8.81 13.16
CA GLY A 94 -6.67 10.07 13.28
C GLY A 94 -5.42 10.16 12.40
N ILE A 95 -5.27 9.27 11.42
CA ILE A 95 -4.15 9.29 10.47
C ILE A 95 -4.42 10.32 9.39
N LYS A 96 -3.48 11.23 9.14
CA LYS A 96 -3.62 12.22 8.06
C LYS A 96 -3.53 11.53 6.70
N VAL A 97 -4.57 11.63 5.88
CA VAL A 97 -4.58 11.10 4.52
C VAL A 97 -4.38 12.23 3.51
N THR A 98 -3.58 12.00 2.47
CA THR A 98 -3.43 12.96 1.36
C THR A 98 -3.36 12.24 0.03
N ARG A 99 -4.25 12.59 -0.89
CA ARG A 99 -4.15 12.17 -2.29
C ARG A 99 -3.26 13.12 -3.08
N VAL A 100 -2.38 12.56 -3.88
CA VAL A 100 -1.59 13.28 -4.88
C VAL A 100 -2.17 12.97 -6.25
N ASP A 101 -2.40 14.01 -7.05
CA ASP A 101 -2.86 13.84 -8.42
C ASP A 101 -1.79 13.14 -9.26
N GLU A 102 -2.17 12.04 -9.93
CA GLU A 102 -1.25 11.22 -10.70
C GLU A 102 -0.67 11.95 -11.92
N LYS A 103 -1.46 12.82 -12.56
CA LYS A 103 -0.99 13.61 -13.72
C LYS A 103 0.06 14.60 -13.26
N LEU A 104 -0.17 15.28 -12.13
CA LEU A 104 0.79 16.19 -11.52
C LEU A 104 2.07 15.46 -11.11
N PHE A 105 1.95 14.27 -10.51
CA PHE A 105 3.09 13.45 -10.13
C PHE A 105 3.95 13.06 -11.34
N LYS A 106 3.33 12.53 -12.41
CA LYS A 106 4.03 12.17 -13.64
C LYS A 106 4.67 13.37 -14.34
N ALA A 107 3.96 14.51 -14.39
CA ALA A 107 4.49 15.74 -14.97
C ALA A 107 5.74 16.25 -14.23
N LYS A 108 5.80 16.07 -12.90
CA LYS A 108 6.97 16.41 -12.10
C LYS A 108 8.14 15.44 -12.28
N LEU A 109 7.89 14.14 -12.48
CA LEU A 109 8.93 13.14 -12.76
C LEU A 109 9.62 13.36 -14.11
N GLN A 110 8.91 13.88 -15.10
CA GLN A 110 9.45 14.12 -16.45
C GLN A 110 10.28 15.42 -16.55
N ARG A 111 10.30 16.24 -15.50
CA ARG A 111 11.22 17.38 -15.43
C ARG A 111 12.62 16.85 -15.11
N LYS A 112 13.47 16.82 -16.14
CA LYS A 112 14.94 16.62 -16.02
C LYS A 112 15.46 17.43 -14.82
N PRO A 113 16.39 16.91 -13.99
CA PRO A 113 17.00 17.73 -12.96
C PRO A 113 17.58 18.99 -13.60
N LEU A 114 17.21 20.16 -13.07
CA LEU A 114 17.90 21.40 -13.35
C LEU A 114 19.31 21.26 -12.76
N GLY A 115 20.27 20.85 -13.58
CA GLY A 115 21.68 20.78 -13.22
C GLY A 115 22.25 19.36 -13.19
N SER A 116 22.79 18.93 -14.32
CA SER A 116 23.99 18.10 -14.45
C SER A 116 24.71 18.53 -15.72
#